data_AF-A0A830D1Q0-F1
#
_entry.id   AF-A0A830D1Q0-F1
#
_cell.length_a   1.000
_cell.length_b   1.000
_cell.length_c   1.000
_cell.angle_alpha   90.00
_cell.angle_beta   90.00
_cell.angle_gamma   90.00
#
_symmetry.space_group_name_H-M   'P 1'
#
loop_
_entity.id
_entity.type
_entity.pdbx_description
1 polymer ?
#
loop_
_entity_poly.entity_id
_entity_poly.type
_entity_poly.pdbx_seq_one_letter_code
_entity_poly.pdbx_strand_id
1 'polypeptide(L)'
;MLNEFVVMFKEKTKYPIVEPTHMELAEPSIKDAFDSCFLKGAQRVIVSPFFLFPGRHWHQDIPSLKAEAAKEHPGITCLIIAPLGLHELLVDVVNDR
;
A
#
# COMPACT_ATOMS: atom_id res chain seq x y z
N MET A 1 10.72 0.28 10.66
CA MET A 1 9.27 0.10 10.86
C MET A 1 8.52 -0.33 9.59
N LEU A 2 8.31 0.53 8.56
CA LEU A 2 7.52 0.10 7.38
C LEU A 2 8.17 -1.06 6.61
N ASN A 3 9.48 -1.02 6.39
CA ASN A 3 10.21 -2.10 5.72
C ASN A 3 10.13 -3.43 6.50
N GLU A 4 10.24 -3.39 7.82
CA GLU A 4 10.09 -4.58 8.69
C GLU A 4 8.66 -5.12 8.61
N PHE A 5 7.65 -4.24 8.63
CA PHE A 5 6.26 -4.64 8.46
C PHE A 5 6.04 -5.31 7.09
N VAL A 6 6.62 -4.79 6.01
CA VAL A 6 6.55 -5.40 4.68
C VAL A 6 7.15 -6.81 4.67
N VAL A 7 8.30 -7.01 5.32
CA VAL A 7 8.91 -8.35 5.46
C VAL A 7 7.96 -9.28 6.23
N MET A 8 7.47 -8.86 7.40
CA MET A 8 6.52 -9.64 8.21
C MET A 8 5.25 -9.98 7.44
N PHE A 9 4.70 -9.02 6.70
CA PHE A 9 3.48 -9.20 5.91
C PHE A 9 3.71 -10.17 4.76
N LYS A 10 4.86 -10.07 4.07
CA LYS A 10 5.23 -10.99 3.00
C LYS A 10 5.40 -12.42 3.51
N GLU A 11 6.02 -12.61 4.67
CA GLU A 11 6.18 -13.92 5.30
C GLU A 11 4.86 -14.53 5.77
N LYS A 12 3.92 -13.71 6.26
CA LYS A 12 2.61 -14.17 6.75
C LYS A 12 1.57 -14.37 5.67
N THR A 13 1.78 -13.87 4.47
CA THR A 13 0.78 -13.90 3.40
C THR A 13 1.29 -14.65 2.17
N LYS A 14 0.43 -14.79 1.16
CA LYS A 14 0.77 -15.43 -0.12
C LYS A 14 1.05 -14.43 -1.24
N TYR A 15 1.18 -13.14 -0.92
CA TYR A 15 1.46 -12.12 -1.93
C TYR A 15 2.91 -12.27 -2.44
N PRO A 16 3.12 -12.51 -3.74
CA PRO A 16 4.47 -12.74 -4.28
C PRO A 16 5.32 -11.47 -4.28
N ILE A 17 4.68 -10.30 -4.42
CA ILE A 17 5.29 -8.98 -4.49
C ILE A 17 4.64 -8.12 -3.42
N VAL A 18 5.46 -7.51 -2.55
CA VAL A 18 5.04 -6.58 -1.51
C VAL A 18 6.12 -5.50 -1.45
N GLU A 19 5.76 -4.26 -1.80
CA GLU A 19 6.68 -3.12 -1.82
C GLU A 19 6.27 -2.10 -0.75
N PRO A 20 7.21 -1.55 0.03
CA PRO A 20 6.94 -0.41 0.88
C PRO A 20 6.72 0.83 0.01
N THR A 21 5.96 1.80 0.53
CA THR A 21 5.85 3.10 -0.11
C THR A 21 5.50 4.19 0.89
N HIS A 22 6.01 5.38 0.63
CA HIS A 22 5.76 6.58 1.39
C HIS A 22 5.03 7.59 0.51
N MET A 23 4.04 8.24 1.09
CA MET A 23 3.27 9.27 0.40
C MET A 23 4.01 10.61 0.37
N GLU A 24 4.74 10.94 1.43
CA GLU A 24 5.56 12.15 1.55
C GLU A 24 6.79 11.88 2.43
N LEU A 25 7.77 12.78 2.38
CA LEU A 25 8.92 12.91 3.30
C LEU A 25 9.93 11.76 3.33
N ALA A 26 9.67 10.66 2.62
CA ALA A 26 10.54 9.50 2.58
C ALA A 26 10.40 8.77 1.24
N GLU A 27 11.39 7.93 0.97
CA GLU A 27 11.45 7.05 -0.18
C GLU A 27 11.29 5.58 0.26
N PRO A 28 10.79 4.68 -0.60
CA PRO A 28 10.36 4.93 -1.98
C PRO A 28 9.00 5.63 -2.09
N SER A 29 8.84 6.47 -3.10
CA SER A 29 7.56 7.10 -3.43
C SER A 29 6.53 6.07 -3.90
N ILE A 30 5.26 6.49 -4.02
CA ILE A 30 4.20 5.63 -4.56
C ILE A 30 4.49 5.24 -6.00
N LYS A 31 5.05 6.16 -6.80
CA LYS A 31 5.46 5.85 -8.17
C LYS A 31 6.51 4.75 -8.21
N ASP A 32 7.57 4.87 -7.40
CA ASP A 32 8.67 3.89 -7.38
C ASP A 32 8.19 2.49 -6.98
N ALA A 33 7.28 2.40 -6.02
CA ALA A 33 6.70 1.13 -5.60
C ALA A 33 5.83 0.50 -6.71
N PHE A 34 5.07 1.32 -7.44
CA PHE A 34 4.30 0.86 -8.60
C PHE A 34 5.19 0.35 -9.72
N ASP A 35 6.23 1.11 -10.08
CA ASP A 35 7.19 0.74 -11.11
C ASP A 35 7.91 -0.57 -10.73
N SER A 36 8.30 -0.72 -9.45
CA SER A 36 8.87 -1.96 -8.91
C SER A 36 7.90 -3.14 -9.05
N CYS A 37 6.62 -2.96 -8.72
CA CYS A 37 5.61 -4.00 -8.90
C CYS A 37 5.44 -4.40 -10.37
N PHE A 38 5.38 -3.42 -11.28
CA PHE A 38 5.27 -3.65 -12.72
C PHE A 38 6.48 -4.44 -13.25
N LEU A 39 7.70 -4.01 -12.92
CA LEU A 39 8.95 -4.66 -13.36
C LEU A 39 9.06 -6.10 -12.83
N LYS A 40 8.47 -6.38 -11.67
CA LYS A 40 8.38 -7.74 -11.09
C LYS A 40 7.25 -8.59 -11.71
N GLY A 41 6.53 -8.07 -12.70
CA GLY A 41 5.50 -8.79 -13.45
C GLY A 41 4.10 -8.75 -12.83
N ALA A 42 3.82 -7.79 -11.94
CA ALA A 42 2.48 -7.64 -11.40
C ALA A 42 1.48 -7.24 -12.51
N GLN A 43 0.34 -7.93 -12.59
CA GLN A 43 -0.80 -7.53 -13.44
C GLN A 43 -1.88 -6.78 -12.64
N ARG A 44 -1.82 -6.92 -11.31
CA ARG A 44 -2.72 -6.28 -10.37
C ARG A 44 -1.93 -5.78 -9.17
N VAL A 45 -2.12 -4.52 -8.82
CA VAL A 45 -1.53 -3.87 -7.66
C VAL A 45 -2.62 -3.47 -6.68
N ILE A 46 -2.43 -3.80 -5.40
CA ILE A 46 -3.33 -3.42 -4.31
C ILE A 46 -2.57 -2.44 -3.42
N VAL A 47 -3.04 -1.20 -3.38
CA VAL A 47 -2.52 -0.18 -2.46
C VAL A 47 -3.24 -0.34 -1.14
N SER A 48 -2.50 -0.77 -0.12
CA SER A 48 -2.97 -0.95 1.25
C SER A 48 -2.40 0.16 2.15
N PRO A 49 -3.21 1.14 2.57
CA PRO A 49 -2.74 2.20 3.45
C PRO A 49 -2.43 1.66 4.84
N PHE A 50 -1.21 1.90 5.31
CA PHE A 50 -0.83 1.61 6.68
C PHE A 50 -1.24 2.76 7.62
N PHE A 51 -2.54 3.06 7.64
CA PHE A 51 -3.17 4.11 8.44
C PHE A 51 -4.24 3.53 9.36
N LEU A 52 -4.40 4.13 10.54
CA LEU A 52 -5.47 3.72 11.47
C LEU A 52 -6.85 4.26 11.05
N PHE A 53 -6.91 5.47 10.50
CA PHE A 53 -8.19 6.12 10.15
C PHE A 53 -8.12 6.77 8.77
N PRO A 54 -9.28 6.92 8.08
CA PRO A 54 -9.35 7.72 6.87
C PRO A 54 -9.01 9.20 7.17
N GLY A 55 -8.34 9.86 6.24
CA GLY A 55 -7.95 11.26 6.33
C GLY A 55 -7.86 11.90 4.95
N ARG A 56 -7.45 13.17 4.88
CA ARG A 56 -7.36 13.94 3.62
C ARG A 56 -6.62 13.17 2.51
N HIS A 57 -5.51 12.57 2.89
CA HIS A 57 -4.63 11.79 2.02
C HIS A 57 -5.29 10.58 1.35
N TRP A 58 -6.19 9.92 2.07
CA TRP A 58 -6.95 8.78 1.54
C TRP A 58 -7.94 9.20 0.45
N HIS A 59 -8.52 10.39 0.56
CA HIS A 59 -9.58 10.85 -0.35
C HIS A 59 -9.07 11.50 -1.65
N GLN A 60 -7.82 11.99 -1.69
CA GLN A 60 -7.33 12.81 -2.80
C GLN A 60 -6.05 12.29 -3.45
N ASP A 61 -5.06 11.89 -2.65
CA ASP A 61 -3.72 11.63 -3.16
C ASP A 61 -3.63 10.25 -3.81
N ILE A 62 -4.18 9.22 -3.16
CA ILE A 62 -4.10 7.84 -3.65
C ILE A 62 -4.89 7.63 -4.96
N PRO A 63 -6.11 8.20 -5.14
CA PRO A 63 -6.81 8.13 -6.43
C PRO A 63 -6.05 8.81 -7.58
N SER A 64 -5.38 9.93 -7.31
CA SER A 64 -4.55 10.63 -8.30
C SER A 64 -3.35 9.77 -8.72
N LEU A 65 -2.72 9.08 -7.77
CA LEU A 65 -1.60 8.17 -8.04
C LEU A 65 -2.02 6.94 -8.84
N LYS A 66 -3.22 6.40 -8.61
CA LYS A 66 -3.81 5.36 -9.47
C LYS A 66 -3.94 5.85 -10.92
N ALA A 67 -4.43 7.08 -11.12
CA ALA A 67 -4.63 7.63 -12.45
C ALA A 67 -3.29 7.81 -13.18
N GLU A 68 -2.25 8.24 -12.48
CA GLU A 68 -0.92 8.42 -13.07
C GLU A 68 -0.26 7.08 -13.41
N ALA A 69 -0.30 6.10 -12.49
CA ALA A 69 0.22 4.76 -12.74
C ALA A 69 -0.47 4.07 -13.94
N ALA A 70 -1.78 4.31 -14.12
CA ALA A 70 -2.52 3.77 -15.26
C ALA A 70 -2.10 4.37 -16.62
N LYS A 71 -1.55 5.59 -16.65
CA LYS A 71 -1.00 6.19 -17.88
C LYS A 71 0.34 5.57 -18.26
N GLU A 72 1.21 5.34 -17.27
CA GLU A 72 2.56 4.83 -17.50
C GLU A 72 2.59 3.31 -17.73
N HIS A 73 1.63 2.57 -17.16
CA HIS A 73 1.59 1.11 -17.19
C HIS A 73 0.26 0.58 -17.76
N PRO A 74 0.02 0.70 -19.08
CA PRO A 74 -1.21 0.22 -19.69
C PRO A 74 -1.38 -1.28 -19.49
N GLY A 75 -2.46 -1.70 -18.82
CA GLY A 75 -2.81 -3.10 -18.59
C GLY A 75 -2.71 -3.57 -17.13
N ILE A 76 -2.08 -2.80 -16.24
CA ILE A 76 -2.14 -3.09 -14.80
C ILE A 76 -3.45 -2.60 -14.21
N THR A 77 -4.12 -3.45 -13.44
CA THR A 77 -5.26 -3.06 -12.61
C THR A 77 -4.80 -2.59 -11.24
N CYS A 78 -5.18 -1.38 -10.84
CA CYS A 78 -4.89 -0.84 -9.52
C CYS A 78 -6.17 -0.73 -8.66
N LEU A 79 -6.09 -1.28 -7.44
CA LEU A 79 -7.13 -1.22 -6.42
C LEU A 79 -6.56 -0.57 -5.15
N ILE A 80 -7.39 0.23 -4.50
CA ILE A 80 -7.03 0.94 -3.27
C ILE A 80 -8.03 0.43 -2.20
N ILE A 81 -7.53 -0.17 -1.12
CA ILE A 81 -8.36 -0.76 -0.07
C ILE A 81 -8.40 0.10 1.18
N ALA A 82 -9.47 -0.01 1.97
CA ALA A 82 -9.65 0.80 3.16
C ALA A 82 -8.43 0.77 4.09
N PRO A 83 -8.14 1.86 4.83
CA PRO A 83 -7.15 1.84 5.91
C PRO A 83 -7.55 0.81 6.98
N LEU A 84 -6.64 0.53 7.92
CA LEU A 84 -6.86 -0.49 8.97
C LEU A 84 -8.18 -0.26 9.73
N GLY A 85 -8.52 1.00 10.01
CA GLY A 85 -9.83 1.38 10.51
C GLY A 85 -10.16 0.79 11.88
N LEU A 86 -11.46 0.66 12.15
CA LEU A 86 -11.96 -0.04 13.32
C LEU A 86 -12.03 -1.53 13.03
N HIS A 87 -10.90 -2.22 13.19
CA HIS A 87 -10.81 -3.68 13.06
C HIS A 87 -10.71 -4.32 14.45
N GLU A 88 -11.43 -5.41 14.71
CA GLU A 88 -11.47 -6.05 16.04
C GLU A 88 -10.08 -6.42 16.56
N LEU A 89 -9.21 -6.96 15.70
CA LEU A 89 -7.81 -7.27 16.05
C LEU A 89 -6.98 -6.06 16.51
N LEU A 90 -7.37 -4.81 16.18
CA LEU A 90 -6.68 -3.63 16.73
C LEU A 90 -7.02 -3.40 18.21
N VAL A 91 -8.16 -3.89 18.70
CA VAL A 91 -8.48 -3.87 20.14
C VAL A 91 -7.47 -4.72 20.90
N ASP A 92 -7.16 -5.91 20.38
CA ASP A 92 -6.18 -6.81 20.98
C ASP A 92 -4.78 -6.18 20.99
N VAL A 93 -4.38 -5.57 19.87
CA VAL A 93 -3.07 -4.88 19.76
C VAL A 93 -2.97 -3.71 20.74
N VAL A 94 -4.05 -2.95 20.97
CA VAL A 94 -4.06 -1.85 21.95
C VAL A 94 -4.02 -2.38 23.37
N ASN A 95 -4.77 -3.43 23.69
CA ASN A 95 -4.77 -4.06 25.02
C ASN A 95 -3.41 -4.72 25.37
N ASP A 96 -2.64 -5.13 24.36
CA ASP A 96 -1.28 -5.68 24.50
C ASP A 96 -0.21 -4.59 24.77
N ARG A 97 -0.49 -3.30 24.55
CA ARG A 97 0.47 -2.20 24.75
C ARG A 97 0.43 -1.64 26.16
#